data_AF-A0A9E3B7B5-F1
#
_entry.id   AF-A0A9E3B7B5-F1
#
_cell.length_a   1.000
_cell.length_b   1.000
_cell.length_c   1.000
_cell.angle_alpha   90.00
_cell.angle_beta   90.00
_cell.angle_gamma   90.00
#
_symmetry.space_group_name_H-M   'P 1'
#
loop_
_entity.id
_entity.type
_entity.pdbx_description
1 polymer ?
#
loop_
_entity_poly.entity_id
_entity_poly.type
_entity_poly.pdbx_seq_one_letter_code
_entity_poly.pdbx_strand_id
1 'polypeptide(L)'
;MGAATESTTIEPLIADLLSWIAKEERSYAEVMDAWRTSCPRLPVWEEANARGLVAREVRDGTAMVTVTAKGRTFIDRRSVSA
;
A
#
# COMPACT_ATOMS: atom_id res chain seq x y z
N MET A 1 20.37 18.23 -8.61
CA MET A 1 20.65 17.34 -7.47
C MET A 1 19.41 17.32 -6.60
N GLY A 2 18.50 16.35 -6.80
CA GLY A 2 17.16 16.41 -6.19
C GLY A 2 16.29 15.19 -6.52
N ALA A 3 16.76 13.98 -6.18
CA ALA A 3 16.00 12.75 -6.40
C ALA A 3 16.41 11.62 -5.43
N ALA A 4 16.75 11.95 -4.18
CA ALA A 4 17.14 10.93 -3.18
C ALA A 4 16.40 11.07 -1.83
N THR A 5 15.44 11.99 -1.70
CA THR A 5 14.65 12.18 -0.47
C THR A 5 13.21 11.68 -0.55
N GLU A 6 12.66 11.40 -1.74
CA GLU A 6 11.25 10.96 -1.87
C GLU A 6 11.02 9.52 -1.41
N SER A 7 11.99 8.62 -1.61
CA SER A 7 11.79 7.19 -1.34
C SER A 7 11.69 6.86 0.16
N THR A 8 12.39 7.59 1.05
CA THR A 8 12.31 7.35 2.50
C THR A 8 11.00 7.86 3.12
N THR A 9 10.36 8.87 2.52
CA THR A 9 9.10 9.44 3.02
C THR A 9 7.89 8.54 2.72
N ILE A 10 7.96 7.71 1.68
CA ILE A 10 6.82 6.87 1.26
C ILE A 10 6.81 5.49 1.91
N GLU A 11 7.92 4.96 2.40
CA GLU A 11 7.95 3.68 3.13
C GLU A 11 6.99 3.61 4.33
N PRO A 12 6.92 4.60 5.24
CA PRO A 12 5.89 4.63 6.28
C PRO A 12 4.48 4.66 5.68
N LEU A 13 4.25 5.43 4.61
CA LEU A 13 2.95 5.51 3.95
C LEU A 13 2.55 4.18 3.29
N ILE A 14 3.50 3.43 2.73
CA ILE A 14 3.28 2.08 2.22
C ILE A 14 2.88 1.16 3.38
N ALA A 15 3.56 1.25 4.52
CA ALA A 15 3.20 0.46 5.70
C ALA A 15 1.81 0.81 6.22
N ASP A 16 1.44 2.09 6.26
CA ASP A 16 0.09 2.55 6.62
C ASP A 16 -0.97 2.01 5.65
N LEU A 17 -0.71 2.07 4.33
CA LEU A 17 -1.58 1.50 3.28
C LEU A 17 -1.80 0.01 3.50
N LEU A 18 -0.72 -0.74 3.68
CA LEU A 18 -0.78 -2.19 3.88
C LEU A 18 -1.48 -2.53 5.20
N SER A 19 -1.18 -1.84 6.29
CA SER A 19 -1.86 -2.04 7.58
C SER A 19 -3.35 -1.74 7.47
N TRP A 20 -3.72 -0.69 6.73
CA TRP A 20 -5.11 -0.35 6.47
C TRP A 20 -5.82 -1.44 5.68
N ILE A 21 -5.27 -1.93 4.55
CA ILE A 21 -5.85 -3.03 3.75
C ILE A 21 -5.81 -4.37 4.51
N ALA A 22 -4.83 -4.59 5.39
CA ALA A 22 -4.72 -5.84 6.16
C ALA A 22 -5.84 -5.98 7.19
N LYS A 23 -6.39 -4.87 7.69
CA LYS A 23 -7.51 -4.88 8.65
C LYS A 23 -8.82 -5.33 8.00
N GLU A 24 -9.02 -5.03 6.72
CA GLU A 24 -10.26 -5.31 6.00
C GLU A 24 -9.95 -5.38 4.51
N GLU A 25 -10.36 -6.47 3.86
CA GLU A 25 -10.26 -6.62 2.41
C GLU A 25 -11.13 -5.55 1.76
N ARG A 26 -10.53 -4.66 0.95
CA ARG A 26 -11.26 -3.54 0.32
C ARG A 26 -11.21 -3.61 -1.18
N SER A 27 -12.20 -3.00 -1.81
CA SER A 27 -12.20 -2.86 -3.26
C SER A 27 -11.13 -1.88 -3.74
N TYR A 28 -10.62 -2.07 -4.96
CA TYR A 28 -9.69 -1.14 -5.60
C TYR A 28 -10.28 0.26 -5.69
N ALA A 29 -11.60 0.37 -5.93
CA ALA A 29 -12.29 1.65 -5.96
C ALA A 29 -12.20 2.38 -4.62
N GLU A 30 -12.45 1.71 -3.50
CA GLU A 30 -12.33 2.29 -2.15
C GLU A 30 -10.89 2.63 -1.80
N VAL A 31 -9.94 1.76 -2.14
CA VAL A 31 -8.52 2.04 -1.93
C VAL A 31 -8.11 3.29 -2.70
N MET A 32 -8.50 3.39 -3.97
CA MET A 32 -8.22 4.57 -4.77
C MET A 32 -8.95 5.79 -4.24
N ASP A 33 -10.20 5.71 -3.81
CA ASP A 33 -10.94 6.85 -3.26
C ASP A 33 -10.27 7.42 -1.99
N ALA A 34 -9.94 6.54 -1.04
CA ALA A 34 -9.30 6.91 0.22
C ALA A 34 -7.86 7.45 0.03
N TRP A 35 -7.10 6.90 -0.93
CA TRP A 35 -5.68 7.25 -1.11
C TRP A 35 -5.43 8.29 -2.21
N ARG A 36 -6.32 8.45 -3.20
CA ARG A 36 -6.20 9.44 -4.30
C ARG A 36 -6.52 10.87 -3.84
N THR A 37 -7.43 11.04 -2.88
CA THR A 37 -7.81 12.35 -2.33
C THR A 37 -6.70 13.00 -1.50
N SER A 38 -5.68 12.22 -1.16
CA SER A 38 -4.51 12.65 -0.43
C SER A 38 -3.32 12.88 -1.37
N CYS A 39 -3.25 14.04 -2.03
CA CYS A 39 -2.04 14.41 -2.76
C CYS A 39 -0.88 14.62 -1.74
N PRO A 40 0.29 13.93 -1.84
CA PRO A 40 0.89 13.23 -2.98
C PRO A 40 1.09 11.71 -2.73
N ARG A 41 0.01 10.95 -2.51
CA ARG A 41 0.08 9.50 -2.20
C ARG A 41 0.02 8.56 -3.42
N LEU A 42 -0.04 9.09 -4.64
CA LEU A 42 0.03 8.28 -5.87
C LEU A 42 1.27 7.36 -5.91
N PRO A 43 2.49 7.83 -5.56
CA PRO A 43 3.68 6.99 -5.54
C PRO A 43 3.57 5.83 -4.53
N VAL A 44 2.79 5.98 -3.46
CA VAL A 44 2.64 4.96 -2.42
C VAL A 44 1.95 3.72 -2.97
N TRP A 45 0.85 3.90 -3.69
CA TRP A 45 0.12 2.81 -4.33
C TRP A 45 0.96 2.15 -5.42
N GLU A 46 1.59 2.97 -6.28
CA GLU A 46 2.44 2.49 -7.37
C GLU A 46 3.61 1.68 -6.83
N GLU A 47 4.28 2.15 -5.79
CA GLU A 47 5.40 1.44 -5.16
C GLU A 47 4.95 0.18 -4.43
N ALA A 48 3.83 0.20 -3.72
CA ALA A 48 3.29 -1.00 -3.07
C ALA A 48 2.96 -2.09 -4.11
N ASN A 49 2.41 -1.69 -5.25
CA ASN A 49 2.09 -2.59 -6.36
C ASN A 49 3.36 -3.06 -7.09
N ALA A 50 4.30 -2.17 -7.40
CA ALA A 50 5.57 -2.48 -8.05
C ALA A 50 6.45 -3.42 -7.21
N ARG A 51 6.43 -3.24 -5.88
CA ARG A 51 7.12 -4.12 -4.93
C ARG A 51 6.39 -5.44 -4.70
N GLY A 52 5.17 -5.61 -5.21
CA GLY A 52 4.35 -6.81 -5.03
C GLY A 52 3.91 -7.02 -3.59
N LEU A 53 3.62 -5.93 -2.87
CA LEU A 53 3.16 -5.96 -1.46
C LEU A 53 1.64 -6.14 -1.39
N VAL A 54 0.90 -5.67 -2.40
CA VAL A 54 -0.53 -5.88 -2.58
C VAL A 54 -0.81 -6.81 -3.76
N ALA A 55 -1.90 -7.56 -3.66
CA ALA A 55 -2.48 -8.33 -4.74
C ALA A 55 -3.83 -7.73 -5.13
N ARG A 56 -4.18 -7.88 -6.41
CA ARG A 56 -5.47 -7.47 -6.96
C ARG A 56 -6.13 -8.72 -7.51
N GLU A 57 -7.29 -9.06 -6.99
CA GLU A 57 -8.05 -10.23 -7.38
C GLU A 57 -9.48 -9.80 -7.71
N VAL A 58 -10.03 -10.29 -8.81
CA VAL A 58 -11.43 -10.03 -9.15
C VAL A 58 -12.29 -11.06 -8.43
N ARG A 59 -13.14 -10.61 -7.50
CA ARG A 59 -14.14 -11.43 -6.81
C ARG A 59 -15.52 -10.89 -7.14
N ASP A 60 -16.40 -11.75 -7.66
CA ASP A 60 -17.77 -11.38 -8.02
C ASP A 60 -17.86 -10.13 -8.93
N GLY A 61 -16.93 -10.01 -9.89
CA GLY A 61 -16.85 -8.86 -10.80
C GLY A 61 -16.25 -7.59 -10.20
N THR A 62 -15.86 -7.61 -8.92
CA THR A 62 -15.24 -6.49 -8.21
C THR A 62 -13.75 -6.72 -8.02
N ALA A 63 -12.92 -5.74 -8.38
CA ALA A 63 -11.49 -5.80 -8.12
C ALA A 63 -11.24 -5.56 -6.62
N MET A 64 -10.89 -6.62 -5.89
CA MET A 64 -10.53 -6.60 -4.49
C MET A 64 -9.02 -6.48 -4.34
N VAL A 65 -8.59 -5.70 -3.36
CA VAL A 65 -7.18 -5.51 -3.01
C VAL A 65 -6.91 -6.22 -1.70
N THR A 66 -5.90 -7.09 -1.69
CA THR A 66 -5.48 -7.86 -0.53
C THR A 66 -3.99 -7.66 -0.27
N VAL A 67 -3.58 -7.78 1.00
CA VAL A 67 -2.16 -7.71 1.36
C VAL A 67 -1.52 -9.08 1.17
N THR A 68 -0.48 -9.13 0.34
CA THR A 68 0.29 -10.35 0.10
C THR A 68 1.10 -10.76 1.35
N ALA A 69 1.59 -12.00 1.38
CA ALA A 69 2.53 -12.44 2.40
C ALA A 69 3.75 -11.50 2.52
N LYS A 70 4.27 -11.02 1.38
CA LYS A 70 5.38 -10.06 1.31
C LYS A 70 5.02 -8.71 1.95
N GLY A 71 3.82 -8.21 1.70
CA GLY A 71 3.28 -7.01 2.33
C GLY A 71 3.14 -7.15 3.84
N ARG A 72 2.69 -8.31 4.32
CA ARG A 72 2.60 -8.61 5.76
C ARG A 72 3.98 -8.64 6.43
N THR A 73 4.98 -9.27 5.81
CA THR A 73 6.36 -9.24 6.31
C THR A 73 6.94 -7.82 6.31
N PHE A 74 6.57 -6.98 5.35
CA PHE A 74 7.03 -5.59 5.29
C PHE A 74 6.54 -4.76 6.49
N ILE A 75 5.26 -4.86 6.84
CA ILE A 75 4.70 -4.15 8.01
C ILE A 75 5.22 -4.73 9.34
N ASP A 76 5.41 -6.04 9.43
CA ASP A 76 5.94 -6.72 10.61
C ASP A 76 7.38 -6.29 10.92
N ARG A 77 8.27 -6.32 9.91
CA ARG A 77 9.67 -5.88 10.06
C ARG A 77 9.81 -4.44 10.54
N ARG A 78 8.87 -3.56 10.15
CA ARG A 78 8.89 -2.15 10.55
C ARG A 78 8.36 -1.94 11.97
N SER A 79 7.47 -2.80 12.45
CA SER A 79 6.94 -2.71 13.82
C SER A 79 8.01 -2.96 14.90
N VAL A 80 9.16 -3.51 14.54
CA VAL A 80 10.28 -3.81 15.45
C VAL A 80 11.26 -2.63 15.60
N SER A 81 10.99 -1.47 14.97
CA SER A 81 11.81 -0.26 15.11
C SER A 81 11.15 0.75 16.06
N ALA A 82 11.15 0.44 17.36
CA ALA A 82 10.87 1.38 18.44
C ALA A 82 11.85 1.13 19.60
#